data_AF-A0AAP8JXB9-F1
#
_entry.id   AF-A0AAP8JXB9-F1
#
_cell.length_a   1.000
_cell.length_b   1.000
_cell.length_c   1.000
_cell.angle_alpha   90.00
_cell.angle_beta   90.00
_cell.angle_gamma   90.00
#
_symmetry.space_group_name_H-M   'P 1'
#
loop_
_entity.id
_entity.type
_entity.pdbx_description
1 polymer ?
#
loop_
_entity_poly.entity_id
_entity_poly.type
_entity_poly.pdbx_seq_one_letter_code
_entity_poly.pdbx_strand_id
1 'polypeptide(L)'
;MDKKLEEIIVKSFFTKRLQNRVLFELSSSKKRKDAIGRLCHNYRTTLREEYMIEIPKPNSCPIDIGDLLKKHGAVDSCYAIS
;
A
#
# COMPACT_ATOMS: atom_id res chain seq x y z
N MET A 1 2.79 12.46 -7.47
CA MET A 1 3.08 11.54 -6.35
C MET A 1 4.31 12.02 -5.62
N ASP A 2 4.26 12.01 -4.29
CA ASP A 2 5.34 12.53 -3.45
C ASP A 2 6.37 11.42 -3.20
N LYS A 3 7.57 11.58 -3.76
CA LYS A 3 8.62 10.57 -3.68
C LYS A 3 9.09 10.31 -2.25
N LYS A 4 9.07 11.33 -1.38
CA LYS A 4 9.49 11.18 0.02
C LYS A 4 8.48 10.36 0.80
N LEU A 5 7.18 10.62 0.60
CA LEU A 5 6.12 9.83 1.22
C LEU A 5 6.13 8.38 0.71
N GLU A 6 6.32 8.17 -0.60
CA GLU A 6 6.46 6.83 -1.14
C GLU A 6 7.65 6.08 -0.58
N GLU A 7 8.78 6.76 -0.39
CA GLU A 7 9.95 6.16 0.24
C GLU A 7 9.69 5.72 1.67
N ILE A 8 8.98 6.53 2.45
CA ILE A 8 8.56 6.18 3.81
C ILE A 8 7.63 4.95 3.76
N ILE A 9 6.62 4.95 2.90
CA ILE A 9 5.68 3.82 2.75
C ILE A 9 6.42 2.53 2.38
N VAL A 10 7.31 2.59 1.39
CA VAL A 10 8.06 1.41 0.94
C VAL A 10 8.98 0.89 2.05
N LYS A 11 9.71 1.78 2.73
CA LYS A 11 10.62 1.38 3.81
C LYS A 11 9.90 0.80 5.02
N SER A 12 8.70 1.29 5.33
CA SER A 12 7.88 0.84 6.46
C SER A 12 7.19 -0.49 6.17
N PHE A 13 6.50 -0.62 5.03
CA PHE A 13 5.53 -1.69 4.80
C PHE A 13 5.99 -2.81 3.87
N PHE A 14 7.04 -2.59 3.06
CA PHE A 14 7.54 -3.63 2.17
C PHE A 14 8.64 -4.46 2.82
N THR A 15 8.75 -5.73 2.41
CA THR A 15 9.84 -6.60 2.83
C THR A 15 11.19 -6.02 2.40
N LYS A 16 12.20 -6.04 3.29
CA LYS A 16 13.50 -5.35 3.09
C LYS A 16 14.14 -5.69 1.74
N ARG A 17 14.08 -6.96 1.32
CA ARG A 17 14.59 -7.48 0.04
C ARG A 17 14.05 -6.73 -1.18
N LEU A 18 12.80 -6.25 -1.13
CA LEU A 18 12.10 -5.72 -2.29
C LEU A 18 12.06 -4.19 -2.33
N GLN A 19 12.42 -3.50 -1.25
CA GLN A 19 12.29 -2.04 -1.13
C GLN A 19 12.95 -1.28 -2.28
N ASN A 20 14.22 -1.58 -2.60
CA ASN A 20 14.94 -0.91 -3.70
C ASN A 20 14.28 -1.16 -5.06
N ARG A 21 13.80 -2.39 -5.29
CA ARG A 21 13.11 -2.75 -6.54
C ARG A 21 11.79 -1.99 -6.67
N VAL A 22 11.01 -1.94 -5.59
CA VAL A 22 9.72 -1.24 -5.57
C VAL A 22 9.92 0.26 -5.81
N LEU A 23 10.89 0.89 -5.14
CA LEU A 23 11.22 2.30 -5.38
C LEU A 23 11.59 2.58 -6.84
N PHE A 24 12.41 1.71 -7.43
CA PHE A 24 12.76 1.81 -8.85
C PHE A 24 11.54 1.69 -9.76
N GLU A 25 10.63 0.76 -9.48
CA GLU A 25 9.45 0.55 -10.29
C GLU A 25 8.42 1.69 -10.12
N LEU A 26 8.25 2.23 -8.92
CA LEU A 26 7.38 3.39 -8.66
C LEU A 26 7.91 4.69 -9.31
N SER A 27 9.21 4.78 -9.59
CA SER A 27 9.81 5.97 -10.19
C SER A 27 9.36 6.28 -11.64
N SER A 28 8.78 5.29 -12.34
CA SER A 28 8.35 5.40 -13.74
C SER A 28 6.85 5.14 -13.86
N SER A 29 6.12 6.03 -14.55
CA SER A 29 4.67 5.87 -14.79
C SER A 29 4.32 4.53 -15.45
N LYS A 30 5.14 4.10 -16.43
CA LYS A 30 4.98 2.81 -17.10
C LYS A 30 5.19 1.63 -16.14
N LYS A 31 6.28 1.64 -15.37
CA LYS A 31 6.63 0.53 -14.46
C LYS A 31 5.74 0.47 -13.21
N ARG A 32 5.21 1.61 -12.78
CA ARG A 32 4.32 1.73 -11.62
C ARG A 32 3.08 0.84 -11.77
N LYS A 33 2.41 0.91 -12.92
CA LYS A 33 1.23 0.09 -13.20
C LYS A 33 1.55 -1.41 -13.06
N ASP A 34 2.67 -1.85 -13.61
CA ASP A 34 3.10 -3.24 -13.53
C ASP A 34 3.46 -3.67 -12.10
N ALA A 35 4.09 -2.78 -11.34
CA ALA A 35 4.46 -3.03 -9.93
C ALA A 35 3.23 -3.21 -9.04
N ILE A 36 2.25 -2.32 -9.19
CA ILE A 36 1.01 -2.35 -8.41
C ILE A 36 0.15 -3.55 -8.80
N GLY A 37 0.09 -3.89 -10.09
CA GLY A 37 -0.57 -5.12 -10.53
C GLY A 37 0.03 -6.40 -9.92
N ARG A 38 1.36 -6.47 -9.76
CA ARG A 38 2.03 -7.60 -9.10
C ARG A 38 1.73 -7.69 -7.60
N LEU A 39 1.49 -6.56 -6.93
CA LEU A 39 1.19 -6.54 -5.50
C LEU A 39 -0.09 -7.31 -5.18
N CYS A 40 -1.14 -7.18 -5.99
CA CYS A 40 -2.42 -7.86 -5.76
C CYS A 40 -2.30 -9.39 -5.66
N HIS A 41 -1.35 -9.99 -6.37
CA HIS A 41 -1.16 -11.44 -6.39
C HIS A 41 -0.12 -11.94 -5.38
N ASN A 42 0.85 -11.09 -5.04
CA ASN A 42 2.01 -11.48 -4.23
C ASN A 42 2.15 -10.66 -2.94
N TYR A 43 1.07 -10.07 -2.44
CA TYR A 43 1.11 -9.15 -1.30
C TYR A 43 1.76 -9.79 -0.07
N ARG A 44 1.52 -11.08 0.20
CA ARG A 44 2.09 -11.84 1.33
C ARG A 44 3.61 -11.94 1.32
N THR A 45 4.21 -11.99 0.13
CA THR A 45 5.68 -12.04 -0.02
C THR A 45 6.30 -10.67 -0.25
N THR A 46 5.46 -9.65 -0.51
CA THR A 46 5.90 -8.30 -0.87
C THR A 46 5.77 -7.31 0.28
N LEU A 47 4.67 -7.39 1.01
CA LEU A 47 4.36 -6.58 2.19
C LEU A 47 4.68 -7.35 3.46
N ARG A 48 4.89 -6.60 4.52
CA ARG A 48 5.07 -7.11 5.88
C ARG A 48 3.71 -7.44 6.47
N GLU A 49 3.42 -8.74 6.59
CA GLU A 49 2.13 -9.24 7.06
C GLU A 49 1.76 -8.73 8.46
N GLU A 50 2.77 -8.44 9.31
CA GLU A 50 2.56 -7.93 10.67
C GLU A 50 1.86 -6.56 10.72
N TYR A 51 1.84 -5.83 9.61
CA TYR A 51 1.15 -4.54 9.47
C TYR A 51 -0.15 -4.63 8.66
N MET A 52 -0.55 -5.83 8.24
CA MET A 52 -1.74 -6.03 7.42
C MET A 52 -2.96 -6.29 8.29
N ILE A 53 -4.06 -5.57 7.99
CA ILE A 53 -5.37 -5.79 8.61
C ILE A 53 -6.31 -6.25 7.50
N GLU A 54 -6.94 -7.41 7.70
CA GLU A 54 -7.95 -7.90 6.78
C GLU A 54 -9.23 -7.05 6.91
N ILE A 55 -9.75 -6.59 5.77
CA ILE A 55 -11.04 -5.90 5.72
C ILE A 55 -12.13 -6.98 5.59
N PRO A 56 -13.00 -7.15 6.59
CA PRO A 56 -14.07 -8.15 6.53
C PRO A 56 -15.04 -7.85 5.39
N LYS A 57 -15.70 -8.89 4.87
CA LYS A 57 -16.75 -8.69 3.86
C LYS A 57 -18.00 -8.07 4.50
N PRO A 58 -18.70 -7.15 3.82
CA PRO A 58 -18.43 -6.69 2.45
C PRO A 58 -17.32 -5.63 2.38
N ASN A 59 -16.22 -5.95 1.71
CA ASN A 59 -15.06 -5.06 1.53
C ASN A 59 -15.20 -4.15 0.30
N SER A 60 -16.45 -3.90 -0.11
CA SER A 60 -16.84 -3.05 -1.23
C SER A 60 -17.58 -1.79 -0.80
N CYS A 61 -17.96 -1.67 0.47
CA CYS A 61 -18.66 -0.50 1.01
C CYS A 61 -17.64 0.59 1.40
N PRO A 62 -17.63 1.76 0.72
CA PRO A 62 -16.68 2.82 1.05
C PRO A 62 -16.88 3.41 2.45
N ILE A 63 -18.13 3.42 2.94
CA ILE A 63 -18.47 3.91 4.28
C ILE A 63 -17.83 3.00 5.34
N ASP A 64 -18.03 1.68 5.23
CA ASP A 64 -17.49 0.71 6.18
C ASP A 64 -15.94 0.73 6.19
N ILE A 65 -15.31 0.88 5.02
CA ILE A 65 -13.86 1.05 4.91
C ILE A 65 -13.42 2.35 5.61
N GLY A 66 -14.13 3.45 5.38
CA GLY A 66 -13.85 4.73 6.02
C GLY A 66 -13.94 4.67 7.55
N ASP A 67 -14.99 4.03 8.07
CA ASP A 67 -15.19 3.86 9.52
C ASP A 67 -14.12 2.95 10.14
N LEU A 68 -13.72 1.87 9.43
CA LEU A 68 -12.62 1.01 9.85
C LEU A 68 -11.29 1.79 9.92
N LEU A 69 -11.00 2.61 8.90
CA LEU A 69 -9.79 3.45 8.90
C LEU A 69 -9.79 4.43 10.06
N LYS A 70 -10.91 5.13 10.32
CA LYS A 70 -11.06 6.04 11.47
C LYS A 70 -10.87 5.33 12.80
N LYS A 71 -11.44 4.12 12.95
CA LYS A 71 -11.25 3.27 14.14
C LYS A 71 -9.77 2.93 14.38
N HIS A 72 -8.97 2.82 13.31
CA HIS A 72 -7.53 2.60 13.38
C HIS A 72 -6.70 3.90 13.42
N GLY A 73 -7.32 5.07 13.61
CA GLY A 73 -6.64 6.35 13.80
C GLY A 73 -6.31 7.10 12.51
N ALA A 74 -6.94 6.73 11.38
CA ALA A 74 -6.81 7.52 10.15
C ALA A 74 -7.42 8.92 10.35
N VAL A 75 -6.70 9.92 9.85
CA VAL A 75 -7.14 11.32 9.81
C VAL A 75 -7.98 11.59 8.54
N ASP A 76 -8.52 12.80 8.40
CA ASP A 76 -9.41 13.18 7.29
C ASP A 76 -8.77 13.11 5.89
N SER A 77 -7.45 12.90 5.80
CA SER A 77 -6.74 12.70 4.54
C SER A 77 -5.73 11.56 4.64
N CYS A 78 -5.52 10.85 3.53
CA CYS A 78 -4.54 9.77 3.43
C CYS A 78 -3.80 9.84 2.10
N TYR A 79 -2.62 9.21 2.06
CA TYR A 79 -1.89 9.01 0.81
C TYR A 79 -2.31 7.69 0.19
N ALA A 80 -2.82 7.73 -1.05
CA ALA A 80 -3.18 6.54 -1.82
C ALA A 80 -2.13 6.26 -2.89
N ILE A 81 -1.68 5.00 -2.96
CA ILE A 81 -0.86 4.49 -4.07
C ILE A 81 -1.77 3.72 -5.03
N SER A 82 -1.83 4.17 -6.28
CA SER A 82 -2.60 3.56 -7.37
C SER A 82 -1.77 3.41 -8.64
#